data_AF-A0A2W2ET04-F1
#
_entry.id   AF-A0A2W2ET04-F1
#
_cell.length_a   1.000
_cell.length_b   1.000
_cell.length_c   1.000
_cell.angle_alpha   90.00
_cell.angle_beta   90.00
_cell.angle_gamma   90.00
#
_symmetry.space_group_name_H-M   'P 1'
#
loop_
_entity.id
_entity.type
_entity.pdbx_description
1 polymer ?
#
loop_
_entity_poly.entity_id
_entity_poly.type
_entity_poly.pdbx_seq_one_letter_code
_entity_poly.pdbx_strand_id
1 'polypeptide(L)' 'MAVIRNAEARRSETPGGVMTTFASPTQGGASRALWKVEVKPGGVGPVHDFDVEQVWTWTAGAATVELGGGTYAVG' A
#
# COMPACT_ATOMS: atom_id res chain seq x y z
N MET A 1 -5.00 -6.21 -21.70
CA MET A 1 -4.29 -6.13 -20.41
C MET A 1 -3.46 -4.85 -20.42
N ALA A 2 -3.77 -3.87 -19.58
CA ALA A 2 -3.07 -2.59 -19.60
C ALA A 2 -1.70 -2.72 -18.92
N VAL A 3 -0.63 -2.27 -19.58
CA VAL A 3 0.70 -2.14 -18.97
C VAL A 3 0.85 -0.70 -18.52
N ILE A 4 1.10 -0.50 -17.23
CA ILE A 4 1.36 0.82 -16.64
C ILE A 4 2.85 0.89 -16.34
N ARG A 5 3.57 1.81 -16.98
CA ARG A 5 4.99 1.99 -16.70
C ARG A 5 5.18 2.79 -15.41
N ASN A 6 6.32 2.62 -14.76
CA ASN A 6 6.62 3.30 -13.50
C ASN A 6 6.46 4.82 -13.58
N ALA A 7 6.86 5.43 -14.70
CA ALA A 7 6.73 6.89 -14.92
C ALA A 7 5.28 7.37 -15.12
N GLU A 8 4.35 6.45 -15.43
CA GLU A 8 2.94 6.74 -15.68
C GLU A 8 2.05 6.38 -14.47
N ALA A 9 2.61 5.69 -13.47
CA ALA A 9 1.88 5.28 -12.29
C ALA A 9 1.47 6.49 -11.46
N ARG A 10 0.17 6.60 -11.13
CA ARG A 10 -0.31 7.66 -10.23
C ARG A 10 0.38 7.54 -8.88
N ARG A 11 0.96 8.64 -8.43
CA ARG A 11 1.62 8.78 -7.13
C ARG A 11 0.83 9.74 -6.25
N SER A 12 0.53 9.31 -5.04
CA SER A 12 -0.14 10.10 -4.00
C SER A 12 0.76 10.16 -2.78
N GLU A 13 1.07 11.36 -2.32
CA GLU A 13 1.90 11.58 -1.13
C GLU A 13 1.02 12.05 0.02
N THR A 14 1.21 11.42 1.18
CA THR A 14 0.49 11.72 2.42
C THR A 14 1.48 11.88 3.56
N PRO A 15 1.08 12.41 4.73
CA PRO A 15 1.95 12.41 5.90
C PRO A 15 2.43 11.00 6.32
N GLY A 16 1.63 9.96 6.05
CA GLY A 16 1.94 8.57 6.40
C GLY A 16 2.85 7.84 5.41
N GLY A 17 3.11 8.42 4.23
CA GLY A 17 3.94 7.80 3.21
C GLY A 17 3.50 8.10 1.79
N VAL A 18 4.16 7.44 0.85
CA VAL A 18 3.95 7.58 -0.59
C VAL A 18 3.30 6.31 -1.12
N MET A 19 2.18 6.46 -1.82
CA MET A 19 1.46 5.39 -2.48
C MET A 19 1.63 5.52 -3.99
N THR A 20 2.27 4.55 -4.62
CA THR A 20 2.37 4.43 -6.08
C THR A 20 1.38 3.38 -6.55
N THR A 21 0.34 3.78 -7.30
CA THR A 21 -0.68 2.86 -7.79
C THR A 21 -0.17 2.12 -9.02
N PHE A 22 -0.13 0.78 -8.99
CA PHE A 22 0.19 -0.05 -10.14
C PHE A 22 -1.05 -0.61 -10.84
N ALA A 23 -2.15 -0.79 -10.12
CA ALA A 23 -3.43 -1.20 -10.68
C ALA A 23 -4.58 -0.65 -9.83
N SER A 24 -5.68 -0.22 -10.44
CA SER A 24 -6.95 0.08 -9.78
C SER A 24 -8.10 0.08 -10.80
N PRO A 25 -9.37 0.10 -10.37
CA PRO A 25 -10.48 0.28 -11.31
C PRO A 25 -10.34 1.56 -12.15
N THR A 26 -9.84 2.62 -11.52
CA THR A 26 -9.55 3.93 -12.15
C THR A 26 -8.19 4.03 -12.85
N GLN A 27 -7.36 2.97 -12.82
CA GLN A 27 -6.05 2.95 -13.48
C GLN A 27 -5.75 1.54 -14.00
N GLY A 28 -5.92 1.35 -15.31
CA GLY A 28 -5.74 0.05 -15.96
C GLY A 28 -6.94 -0.88 -15.86
N GLY A 29 -8.03 -0.47 -15.20
CA GLY A 29 -9.31 -1.20 -15.17
C GLY A 29 -9.29 -2.49 -14.33
N ALA A 30 -8.31 -2.66 -13.45
CA ALA A 30 -8.19 -3.85 -12.63
C ALA A 30 -9.26 -3.88 -11.52
N SER A 31 -9.86 -5.05 -11.29
CA SER A 31 -10.87 -5.25 -10.23
C SER A 31 -10.28 -5.30 -8.82
N ARG A 32 -8.95 -5.40 -8.68
CA ARG A 32 -8.21 -5.30 -7.44
C ARG A 32 -7.19 -4.20 -7.57
N ALA A 33 -7.05 -3.41 -6.51
CA ALA A 33 -6.07 -2.36 -6.47
C ALA A 33 -4.74 -2.92 -5.95
N LEU A 34 -3.64 -2.43 -6.52
CA LEU A 34 -2.28 -2.76 -6.13
C LEU A 34 -1.48 -1.48 -6.04
N TRP A 35 -0.77 -1.32 -4.91
CA TRP A 35 0.08 -0.17 -4.65
C TRP A 35 1.43 -0.63 -4.13
N LYS A 36 2.48 0.12 -4.48
CA LYS A 36 3.71 0.14 -3.69
C LYS A 36 3.56 1.24 -2.64
N VAL A 37 3.82 0.90 -1.39
CA VAL A 37 3.77 1.84 -0.26
C VAL A 37 5.19 2.05 0.25
N GLU A 38 5.60 3.32 0.35
CA GLU A 38 6.91 3.71 0.88
C GLU A 38 6.70 4.61 2.09
N VAL A 39 7.16 4.12 3.24
CA VAL A 39 7.05 4.80 4.54
C VAL A 39 8.45 5.06 5.08
N LYS A 40 8.69 6.27 5.60
CA LYS A 40 9.96 6.61 6.26
C LYS A 40 10.00 5.92 7.64
N PRO A 41 11.19 5.60 8.18
CA PRO A 41 11.31 5.09 9.54
C PRO A 41 10.58 5.98 10.56
N GLY A 42 9.81 5.35 11.46
CA GLY A 42 8.96 6.03 12.43
C GLY A 42 7.65 6.59 11.86
N GLY A 43 7.38 6.41 10.56
CA GLY A 43 6.10 6.76 9.96
C GLY A 43 4.97 5.86 10.49
N VAL A 44 3.84 6.48 10.82
CA VAL A 44 2.65 5.81 11.34
C VAL A 44 1.45 6.26 10.53
N GLY A 45 0.69 5.29 10.00
CA GLY A 45 -0.58 5.55 9.34
C GLY A 45 -1.74 5.66 10.34
N PRO A 46 -2.85 6.33 9.97
CA PRO A 46 -4.06 6.28 10.78
C PRO A 46 -4.59 4.83 10.86
N VAL A 47 -5.32 4.51 11.93
CA VAL A 47 -6.12 3.27 11.97
C VAL A 47 -7.20 3.36 10.91
N HIS A 48 -7.35 2.32 10.11
CA HIS A 48 -8.34 2.21 9.04
C HIS A 48 -8.66 0.74 8.76
N ASP A 49 -9.78 0.51 8.09
CA ASP A 49 -10.25 -0.80 7.68
C ASP A 49 -10.56 -0.85 6.18
N PHE A 50 -10.83 -2.05 5.68
CA PHE A 50 -11.24 -2.30 4.30
C PHE A 50 -12.36 -3.33 4.28
N ASP A 51 -13.30 -3.15 3.36
CA ASP A 51 -14.44 -4.04 3.12
C ASP A 51 -14.08 -5.28 2.28
N VAL A 52 -12.81 -5.40 1.90
CA VAL A 52 -12.24 -6.50 1.11
C VAL A 52 -10.93 -6.98 1.72
N GLU A 53 -10.55 -8.21 1.38
CA GLU A 53 -9.27 -8.78 1.81
C GLU A 53 -8.07 -7.93 1.35
N GLN A 54 -7.10 -7.81 2.26
CA GLN A 54 -5.84 -7.13 2.04
C GLN A 54 -4.69 -8.11 2.14
N VAL A 55 -3.81 -8.09 1.13
CA VAL A 55 -2.55 -8.82 1.16
C VAL A 55 -1.41 -7.82 1.13
N TRP A 56 -0.54 -7.90 2.14
CA TRP A 56 0.66 -7.10 2.23
C TRP A 56 1.88 -7.98 1.98
N THR A 57 2.81 -7.49 1.16
CA THR A 57 4.10 -8.14 0.92
C THR A 57 5.19 -7.15 1.23
N TRP A 58 6.02 -7.47 2.21
CA TRP A 58 7.16 -6.66 2.60
C TRP A 58 8.29 -6.89 1.61
N THR A 59 8.70 -5.82 0.92
CA THR A 59 9.78 -5.88 -0.08
C THR A 59 11.09 -5.32 0.44
N ALA A 60 11.05 -4.53 1.52
CA ALA A 60 12.21 -3.93 2.18
C ALA A 60 11.81 -3.38 3.56
N GLY A 61 12.78 -3.32 4.48
CA GLY A 61 12.58 -2.77 5.82
C GLY A 61 11.75 -3.69 6.73
N ALA A 62 11.35 -3.15 7.88
CA ALA A 62 10.53 -3.83 8.87
C ALA A 62 9.50 -2.88 9.47
N ALA A 63 8.41 -3.43 10.02
CA ALA A 63 7.37 -2.66 10.68
C ALA A 63 6.72 -3.46 11.83
N THR A 64 5.95 -2.74 12.63
CA THR A 64 4.97 -3.31 13.56
C THR A 64 3.59 -3.07 12.98
N VAL A 65 2.77 -4.12 12.90
CA VAL A 65 1.38 -4.08 12.43
C VAL A 65 0.46 -4.35 13.60
N GLU A 66 -0.47 -3.43 13.85
CA GLU A 66 -1.59 -3.63 14.78
C GLU A 66 -2.80 -4.12 13.98
N LEU A 67 -3.28 -5.34 14.27
CA LEU A 67 -4.38 -5.96 13.53
C LEU A 67 -5.27 -6.78 14.46
N GLY A 68 -6.58 -6.49 14.46
CA GLY A 68 -7.56 -7.25 15.22
C GLY A 68 -7.30 -7.30 16.73
N GLY A 69 -6.65 -6.26 17.28
CA GLY A 69 -6.24 -6.19 18.69
C GLY A 69 -4.92 -6.92 19.01
N GLY A 70 -4.25 -7.50 18.01
CA GLY A 70 -2.91 -8.09 18.15
C GLY A 70 -1.81 -7.23 17.52
N THR A 71 -0.58 -7.44 18.00
CA THR A 71 0.64 -6.75 17.54
C THR A 71 1.57 -7.74 16.84
N TYR A 72 2.02 -7.43 15.63
CA TYR A 72 2.82 -8.32 14.79
C TYR A 72 4.08 -7.60 14.28
N ALA A 73 5.25 -8.24 14.39
CA ALA A 73 6.47 -7.80 13.73
C ALA A 73 6.57 -8.42 12.33
N VAL A 74 6.96 -7.61 11.34
CA VAL A 74 7.01 -7.98 9.91
C VAL A 74 8.24 -7.35 9.26
N GLY A 75 8.80 -8.00 8.23
CA GLY A 75 10.01 -7.54 7.53
C GLY A 75 10.95 -8.67 7.16
#